data_AF-A0A7C3XKY5-F1
#
_entry.id   AF-A0A7C3XKY5-F1
#
_cell.length_a   1.000
_cell.length_b   1.000
_cell.length_c   1.000
_cell.angle_alpha   90.00
_cell.angle_beta   90.00
_cell.angle_gamma   90.00
#
_symmetry.space_group_name_H-M   'P 1'
#
loop_
_entity.id
_entity.type
_entity.pdbx_description
1 polymer ?
#
loop_
_entity_poly.entity_id
_entity_poly.type
_entity_poly.pdbx_seq_one_letter_code
_entity_poly.pdbx_strand_id
1 'polypeptide(L)'
;MRCFKKPFELTIPEYYRDWGEWTILPVNTLKLLFTIALANGGNPTIGHVAYPSGAYAGRVGEGVLNSIREGFQWVRKIEDLCSDTESVPYVAVLHTVKNHRLKDFLGWPTMNSLEGAHHLLVDNHVHFDIIGQASTEVLSKYEALIIPDELHISKEEAEAISSFVENGGSIIASYRTSLYDERGTMMEDFELAHVFGVKFHGFSPYSINYLDGFKDSDSGYPRMPLLLKSRALQVEAEESAQRIANLMYPAVETKPYRHVYHQHAHPAVLTEFPAIVYNAYKKGRCIYIALPIEEEFRSNHYYWLRNIYANALKQILPNPLLKVNGPISLRASLMKKEGKLILHLIDYQHEDTGVIEEFKETGEVRVEIRHPSPRDITVYPSVKEIEWKEENGYIKFQVPPFKLHTMIVIK
;
A
#
# COMPACT_ATOMS: atom_id res chain seq x y z
N MET A 1 10.76 -5.48 -0.18
CA MET A 1 12.23 -5.43 0.00
C MET A 1 12.69 -5.93 1.38
N ARG A 2 11.85 -5.88 2.42
CA ARG A 2 12.14 -6.25 3.82
C ARG A 2 12.29 -7.77 4.11
N CYS A 3 12.17 -8.64 3.10
CA CYS A 3 11.93 -10.08 3.31
C CYS A 3 13.15 -10.98 3.12
N PHE A 4 14.31 -10.44 2.70
CA PHE A 4 15.48 -11.25 2.34
C PHE A 4 16.50 -11.47 3.47
N LYS A 5 16.26 -10.93 4.68
CA LYS A 5 17.18 -10.99 5.83
C LYS A 5 18.62 -10.58 5.51
N LYS A 6 18.77 -9.67 4.55
CA LYS A 6 20.05 -9.09 4.17
C LYS A 6 19.94 -7.58 4.29
N PRO A 7 21.02 -6.90 4.74
CA PRO A 7 21.12 -5.46 4.56
C PRO A 7 20.89 -5.12 3.09
N PHE A 8 20.19 -4.01 2.84
CA PHE A 8 20.01 -3.49 1.51
C PHE A 8 20.36 -2.01 1.49
N GLU A 9 20.85 -1.56 0.35
CA GLU A 9 21.17 -0.17 0.09
C GLU A 9 20.14 0.39 -0.89
N LEU A 10 19.78 1.65 -0.69
CA LEU A 10 18.98 2.40 -1.66
C LEU A 10 19.86 3.50 -2.24
N THR A 11 20.29 3.32 -3.48
CA THR A 11 21.00 4.36 -4.23
C THR A 11 20.03 5.47 -4.59
N ILE A 12 20.25 6.63 -4.00
CA ILE A 12 19.40 7.81 -4.15
C ILE A 12 20.14 8.82 -5.03
N PRO A 13 19.55 9.25 -6.15
CA PRO A 13 20.12 10.31 -6.95
C PRO A 13 20.03 11.64 -6.17
N GLU A 14 21.07 12.44 -6.22
CA GLU A 14 21.05 13.83 -5.74
C GLU A 14 20.59 14.84 -6.80
N TYR A 15 20.15 14.34 -7.97
CA TYR A 15 19.67 15.11 -9.12
C TYR A 15 18.16 15.36 -9.09
N TYR A 16 17.73 16.49 -9.66
CA TYR A 16 16.34 16.95 -9.60
C TYR A 16 15.30 15.97 -10.17
N ARG A 17 15.55 15.35 -11.33
CA ARG A 17 14.62 14.41 -12.00
C ARG A 17 15.29 13.15 -12.48
N ASP A 18 16.40 13.26 -13.23
CA ASP A 18 17.01 12.12 -13.89
C ASP A 18 18.53 12.12 -13.79
N TRP A 19 19.11 10.95 -14.04
CA TRP A 19 20.54 10.69 -14.00
C TRP A 19 21.28 11.65 -14.96
N GLY A 20 22.15 12.49 -14.39
CA GLY A 20 22.99 13.38 -15.19
C GLY A 20 22.31 14.69 -15.62
N GLU A 21 21.30 15.17 -14.90
CA GLU A 21 20.67 16.47 -15.17
C GLU A 21 21.55 17.68 -14.78
N TRP A 22 22.71 17.44 -14.15
CA TRP A 22 23.71 18.46 -13.76
C TRP A 22 23.14 19.61 -12.90
N THR A 23 22.11 19.31 -12.12
CA THR A 23 21.50 20.19 -11.10
C THR A 23 21.28 19.39 -9.81
N ILE A 24 20.85 20.04 -8.72
CA ILE A 24 20.68 19.41 -7.41
C ILE A 24 19.23 19.36 -6.95
N LEU A 25 18.87 18.28 -6.25
CA LEU A 25 17.68 18.19 -5.42
C LEU A 25 17.77 19.15 -4.22
N PRO A 26 16.66 19.77 -3.81
CA PRO A 26 16.59 20.41 -2.51
C PRO A 26 16.96 19.43 -1.40
N VAL A 27 17.79 19.88 -0.47
CA VAL A 27 18.31 19.03 0.61
C VAL A 27 17.21 18.41 1.47
N ASN A 28 16.06 19.09 1.61
CA ASN A 28 14.92 18.56 2.33
C ASN A 28 14.28 17.35 1.64
N THR A 29 14.22 17.36 0.30
CA THR A 29 13.80 16.18 -0.45
C THR A 29 14.81 15.04 -0.28
N LEU A 30 16.11 15.34 -0.28
CA LEU A 30 17.15 14.33 -0.03
C LEU A 30 17.01 13.70 1.38
N LYS A 31 16.77 14.53 2.42
CA LYS A 31 16.50 14.06 3.78
C LYS A 31 15.27 13.15 3.84
N LEU A 32 14.21 13.46 3.10
CA LEU A 32 13.03 12.60 3.01
C LEU A 32 13.38 11.23 2.41
N LEU A 33 14.08 11.20 1.28
CA LEU A 33 14.47 9.94 0.62
C LEU A 33 15.36 9.09 1.53
N PHE A 34 16.33 9.71 2.21
CA PHE A 34 17.16 9.04 3.21
C PHE A 34 16.34 8.47 4.36
N THR A 35 15.37 9.24 4.85
CA THR A 35 14.48 8.83 5.94
C THR A 35 13.60 7.65 5.52
N ILE A 36 13.07 7.65 4.30
CA ILE A 36 12.29 6.52 3.77
C ILE A 36 13.15 5.26 3.75
N ALA A 37 14.40 5.32 3.27
CA ALA A 37 15.31 4.18 3.29
C ALA A 37 15.51 3.66 4.73
N LEU A 38 15.91 4.56 5.64
CA LEU A 38 16.24 4.23 7.03
C LEU A 38 15.05 3.68 7.81
N ALA A 39 13.87 4.28 7.67
CA ALA A 39 12.64 3.83 8.33
C ALA A 39 12.15 2.45 7.86
N ASN A 40 12.74 1.93 6.79
CA ASN A 40 12.47 0.62 6.22
C ASN A 40 13.64 -0.36 6.43
N GLY A 41 14.64 0.00 7.23
CA GLY A 41 15.84 -0.81 7.50
C GLY A 41 16.87 -0.81 6.37
N GLY A 42 16.76 0.13 5.43
CA GLY A 42 17.69 0.30 4.31
C GLY A 42 18.74 1.38 4.59
N ASN A 43 19.92 1.22 3.99
CA ASN A 43 21.00 2.20 4.07
C ASN A 43 20.98 3.11 2.83
N PRO A 44 20.85 4.43 2.99
CA PRO A 44 20.92 5.34 1.85
C PRO A 44 22.35 5.45 1.33
N THR A 45 22.51 5.33 0.02
CA THR A 45 23.75 5.67 -0.70
C THR A 45 23.45 6.76 -1.74
N ILE A 46 24.48 7.50 -2.17
CA ILE A 46 24.33 8.57 -3.16
C ILE A 46 24.85 8.11 -4.51
N GLY A 47 24.04 8.26 -5.55
CA GLY A 47 24.43 8.05 -6.94
C GLY A 47 24.80 9.35 -7.63
N HIS A 48 26.08 9.74 -7.59
CA HIS A 48 26.60 10.94 -8.25
C HIS A 48 27.51 10.61 -9.44
N VAL A 49 27.28 11.28 -10.55
CA VAL A 49 28.13 11.43 -11.73
C VAL A 49 28.89 12.76 -11.64
N ALA A 50 30.21 12.70 -11.62
CA ALA A 50 31.04 13.88 -11.77
C ALA A 50 30.94 14.44 -13.19
N TYR A 51 31.15 15.76 -13.36
CA TYR A 51 31.16 16.39 -14.68
C TYR A 51 32.16 15.69 -15.61
N PRO A 52 31.73 15.08 -16.73
CA PRO A 52 32.60 14.32 -17.64
C PRO A 52 33.34 15.27 -18.59
N SER A 53 33.90 16.34 -18.05
CA SER A 53 34.58 17.40 -18.80
C SER A 53 35.90 17.77 -18.15
N GLY A 54 36.94 17.89 -18.98
CA GLY A 54 38.26 18.33 -18.56
C GLY A 54 38.27 19.74 -17.95
N ALA A 55 37.31 20.60 -18.31
CA ALA A 55 37.17 21.95 -17.75
C ALA A 55 36.93 21.95 -16.24
N TYR A 56 36.29 20.90 -15.71
CA TYR A 56 36.03 20.73 -14.28
C TYR A 56 36.97 19.72 -13.64
N ALA A 57 37.90 19.11 -14.39
CA ALA A 57 38.89 18.15 -13.91
C ALA A 57 38.28 17.02 -13.02
N GLY A 58 37.08 16.56 -13.35
CA GLY A 58 36.36 15.55 -12.57
C GLY A 58 35.95 15.99 -11.15
N ARG A 59 36.00 17.28 -10.83
CA ARG A 59 35.56 17.81 -9.54
C ARG A 59 34.05 17.75 -9.41
N VAL A 60 33.60 17.38 -8.22
CA VAL A 60 32.20 17.50 -7.80
C VAL A 60 31.93 18.96 -7.42
N GLY A 61 30.80 19.51 -7.87
CA GLY A 61 30.40 20.87 -7.51
C GLY A 61 30.22 21.04 -6.00
N GLU A 62 30.60 22.19 -5.45
CA GLU A 62 30.51 22.46 -4.01
C GLU A 62 29.06 22.34 -3.48
N GLY A 63 28.08 22.80 -4.26
CA GLY A 63 26.65 22.68 -3.92
C GLY A 63 26.19 21.22 -3.76
N VAL A 64 26.71 20.31 -4.58
CA VAL A 64 26.45 18.87 -4.47
C VAL A 64 27.05 18.33 -3.17
N LEU A 65 28.32 18.62 -2.92
CA LEU A 65 29.01 18.18 -1.69
C LEU A 65 28.33 18.72 -0.42
N ASN A 66 27.85 19.97 -0.46
CA ASN A 66 27.13 20.59 0.65
C ASN A 66 25.79 19.89 0.90
N SER A 67 25.03 19.60 -0.16
CA SER A 67 23.74 18.91 -0.06
C SER A 67 23.90 17.47 0.47
N ILE A 68 24.90 16.74 -0.03
CA ILE A 68 25.26 15.41 0.47
C ILE A 68 25.65 15.48 1.95
N ARG A 69 26.52 16.43 2.34
CA ARG A 69 26.96 16.60 3.73
C ARG A 69 25.78 16.84 4.66
N GLU A 70 24.89 17.76 4.31
CA GLU A 70 23.74 18.08 5.13
C GLU A 70 22.73 16.92 5.20
N GLY A 71 22.52 16.20 4.10
CA GLY A 71 21.73 14.96 4.08
C GLY A 71 22.28 13.91 5.06
N PHE A 72 23.59 13.64 5.04
CA PHE A 72 24.19 12.66 5.96
C PHE A 72 24.31 13.16 7.41
N GLN A 73 24.38 14.48 7.63
CA GLN A 73 24.23 15.04 8.98
C GLN A 73 22.85 14.75 9.56
N TRP A 74 21.81 14.68 8.73
CA TRP A 74 20.50 14.21 9.16
C TRP A 74 20.51 12.71 9.48
N VAL A 75 21.08 11.88 8.61
CA VAL A 75 21.22 10.42 8.84
C VAL A 75 21.87 10.14 10.19
N ARG A 76 22.99 10.81 10.50
CA ARG A 76 23.73 10.64 11.76
C ARG A 76 22.89 10.91 13.02
N LYS A 77 21.83 11.70 12.95
CA LYS A 77 20.94 11.97 14.10
C LYS A 77 20.03 10.79 14.44
N ILE A 78 19.80 9.88 13.49
CA ILE A 78 18.79 8.81 13.61
C ILE A 78 19.35 7.41 13.34
N GLU A 79 20.55 7.27 12.76
CA GLU A 79 21.10 6.00 12.27
C GLU A 79 21.19 4.90 13.33
N ASP A 80 21.46 5.25 14.60
CA ASP A 80 21.56 4.31 15.71
C ASP A 80 20.25 3.53 15.96
N LEU A 81 19.10 4.08 15.60
CA LEU A 81 17.78 3.44 15.74
C LEU A 81 17.28 2.81 14.44
N CYS A 82 17.94 3.06 13.32
CA CYS A 82 17.53 2.57 12.00
C CYS A 82 18.35 1.35 11.52
N SER A 83 19.60 1.25 11.97
CA SER A 83 20.49 0.12 11.67
C SER A 83 20.06 -1.17 12.36
N ASP A 84 20.28 -2.31 11.70
CA ASP A 84 20.00 -3.66 12.22
C ASP A 84 18.57 -3.83 12.76
N THR A 85 17.61 -3.24 12.03
CA THR A 85 16.18 -3.33 12.33
C THR A 85 15.50 -4.41 11.48
N GLU A 86 14.51 -5.07 12.06
CA GLU A 86 13.62 -6.00 11.36
C GLU A 86 12.22 -5.40 11.26
N SER A 87 11.55 -5.57 10.11
CA SER A 87 10.15 -5.19 10.00
C SER A 87 9.30 -6.02 10.96
N VAL A 88 8.34 -5.39 11.64
CA VAL A 88 7.33 -6.13 12.38
C VAL A 88 6.32 -6.69 11.38
N PRO A 89 6.21 -8.03 11.24
CA PRO A 89 5.23 -8.62 10.33
C PRO A 89 3.81 -8.31 10.77
N TYR A 90 2.98 -7.80 9.86
CA TYR A 90 1.59 -7.45 10.15
C TYR A 90 0.67 -7.65 8.94
N VAL A 91 0.80 -6.80 7.93
CA VAL A 91 0.14 -6.96 6.62
C VAL A 91 1.20 -7.29 5.57
N ALA A 92 0.92 -8.21 4.68
CA ALA A 92 1.75 -8.49 3.52
C ALA A 92 1.01 -8.16 2.23
N VAL A 93 1.73 -7.67 1.23
CA VAL A 93 1.27 -7.52 -0.16
C VAL A 93 2.02 -8.54 -1.01
N LEU A 94 1.28 -9.43 -1.68
CA LEU A 94 1.86 -10.39 -2.60
C LEU A 94 2.21 -9.69 -3.92
N HIS A 95 3.44 -9.86 -4.36
CA HIS A 95 3.86 -9.46 -5.70
C HIS A 95 4.96 -10.39 -6.19
N THR A 96 4.61 -11.34 -7.07
CA THR A 96 5.59 -12.32 -7.54
C THR A 96 6.27 -11.86 -8.84
N VAL A 97 7.53 -12.27 -9.01
CA VAL A 97 8.25 -12.10 -10.28
C VAL A 97 7.53 -12.83 -11.43
N LYS A 98 6.82 -13.93 -11.12
CA LYS A 98 6.05 -14.68 -12.11
C LYS A 98 4.89 -13.84 -12.66
N ASN A 99 4.09 -13.23 -11.80
CA ASN A 99 3.00 -12.36 -12.22
C ASN A 99 3.51 -11.13 -12.97
N HIS A 100 4.62 -10.52 -12.52
CA HIS A 100 5.25 -9.43 -13.26
C HIS A 100 5.57 -9.83 -14.70
N ARG A 101 6.27 -10.96 -14.88
CA ARG A 101 6.64 -11.48 -16.22
C ARG A 101 5.42 -11.86 -17.04
N LEU A 102 4.38 -12.41 -16.42
CA LEU A 102 3.16 -12.79 -17.11
C LEU A 102 2.40 -11.57 -17.63
N LYS A 103 2.25 -10.52 -16.81
CA LYS A 103 1.66 -9.24 -17.23
C LYS A 103 2.46 -8.61 -18.37
N ASP A 104 3.79 -8.60 -18.27
CA ASP A 104 4.68 -8.09 -19.32
C ASP A 104 4.49 -8.86 -20.64
N PHE A 105 4.47 -10.19 -20.58
CA PHE A 105 4.22 -11.06 -21.73
C PHE A 105 2.86 -10.79 -22.40
N LEU A 106 1.83 -10.51 -21.60
CA LEU A 106 0.48 -10.18 -22.07
C LEU A 106 0.34 -8.70 -22.54
N GLY A 107 1.39 -7.89 -22.42
CA GLY A 107 1.38 -6.47 -22.76
C GLY A 107 0.53 -5.61 -21.82
N TRP A 108 0.41 -6.03 -20.56
CA TRP A 108 -0.38 -5.33 -19.53
C TRP A 108 0.53 -4.59 -18.54
N PRO A 109 0.04 -3.51 -17.90
CA PRO A 109 0.79 -2.78 -16.90
C PRO A 109 1.23 -3.69 -15.74
N THR A 110 2.53 -3.71 -15.46
CA THR A 110 3.11 -4.65 -14.49
C THR A 110 3.11 -4.13 -13.07
N MET A 111 3.23 -2.81 -12.88
CA MET A 111 3.39 -2.17 -11.55
C MET A 111 2.14 -1.47 -11.03
N ASN A 112 1.18 -1.15 -11.90
CA ASN A 112 0.03 -0.31 -11.54
C ASN A 112 -0.72 -0.80 -10.29
N SER A 113 -1.01 -2.10 -10.22
CA SER A 113 -1.73 -2.71 -9.09
C SER A 113 -0.90 -2.69 -7.79
N LEU A 114 0.41 -2.89 -7.87
CA LEU A 114 1.30 -2.84 -6.71
C LEU A 114 1.45 -1.42 -6.17
N GLU A 115 1.68 -0.45 -7.05
CA GLU A 115 1.80 0.97 -6.67
C GLU A 115 0.47 1.48 -6.10
N GLY A 116 -0.66 1.11 -6.71
CA GLY A 116 -1.98 1.40 -6.20
C GLY A 116 -2.25 0.80 -4.81
N ALA A 117 -1.90 -0.47 -4.58
CA ALA A 117 -1.96 -1.10 -3.26
C ALA A 117 -1.10 -0.36 -2.24
N HIS A 118 0.14 0.01 -2.63
CA HIS A 118 1.02 0.82 -1.80
C HIS A 118 0.35 2.14 -1.42
N HIS A 119 -0.17 2.92 -2.37
CA HIS A 119 -0.86 4.19 -2.09
C HIS A 119 -2.11 4.01 -1.20
N LEU A 120 -2.92 2.98 -1.44
CA LEU A 120 -4.11 2.71 -0.62
C LEU A 120 -3.76 2.34 0.83
N LEU A 121 -2.70 1.56 1.04
CA LEU A 121 -2.27 1.15 2.38
C LEU A 121 -1.63 2.30 3.15
N VAL A 122 -0.71 3.03 2.53
CA VAL A 122 -0.02 4.15 3.17
C VAL A 122 -0.94 5.33 3.49
N ASP A 123 -1.88 5.66 2.61
CA ASP A 123 -2.87 6.73 2.85
C ASP A 123 -3.88 6.35 3.95
N ASN A 124 -3.96 5.07 4.30
CA ASN A 124 -4.70 4.54 5.44
C ASN A 124 -3.81 4.24 6.67
N HIS A 125 -2.55 4.69 6.64
CA HIS A 125 -1.54 4.49 7.69
C HIS A 125 -1.29 3.03 8.08
N VAL A 126 -1.46 2.10 7.13
CA VAL A 126 -1.19 0.69 7.34
C VAL A 126 0.27 0.40 7.00
N HIS A 127 1.02 -0.11 7.98
CA HIS A 127 2.36 -0.68 7.76
C HIS A 127 2.25 -2.07 7.15
N PHE A 128 3.06 -2.36 6.12
CA PHE A 128 3.03 -3.63 5.42
C PHE A 128 4.40 -4.00 4.84
N ASP A 129 4.57 -5.29 4.56
CA ASP A 129 5.69 -5.82 3.78
C ASP A 129 5.25 -6.21 2.36
N ILE A 130 6.20 -6.25 1.42
CA ILE A 130 5.98 -6.82 0.08
C ILE A 130 6.71 -8.17 0.02
N ILE A 131 5.96 -9.24 -0.18
CA ILE A 131 6.46 -10.62 -0.26
C ILE A 131 6.43 -11.12 -1.72
N GLY A 132 7.45 -11.89 -2.10
CA GLY A 132 7.61 -12.42 -3.46
C GLY A 132 7.08 -13.83 -3.68
N GLN A 133 6.52 -14.47 -2.64
CA GLN A 133 5.96 -15.82 -2.67
C GLN A 133 4.94 -16.00 -1.54
N ALA A 134 3.91 -16.81 -1.78
CA ALA A 134 2.93 -17.18 -0.77
C ALA A 134 3.16 -18.64 -0.33
N SER A 135 3.82 -18.84 0.81
CA SER A 135 4.00 -20.17 1.43
C SER A 135 3.53 -20.16 2.87
N THR A 136 3.19 -21.33 3.42
CA THR A 136 2.72 -21.46 4.80
C THR A 136 3.67 -20.83 5.82
N GLU A 137 4.99 -21.02 5.65
CA GLU A 137 6.01 -20.44 6.54
C GLU A 137 6.06 -18.90 6.46
N VAL A 138 5.85 -18.33 5.26
CA VAL A 138 5.85 -16.88 5.08
C VAL A 138 4.56 -16.29 5.65
N LEU A 139 3.40 -16.86 5.26
CA LEU A 139 2.09 -16.34 5.62
C LEU A 139 1.79 -16.47 7.12
N SER A 140 2.34 -17.47 7.81
CA SER A 140 2.13 -17.64 9.27
C SER A 140 2.65 -16.49 10.13
N LYS A 141 3.42 -15.56 9.55
CA LYS A 141 3.98 -14.39 10.23
C LYS A 141 3.04 -13.18 10.19
N TYR A 142 2.07 -13.16 9.28
CA TYR A 142 1.22 -12.01 9.00
C TYR A 142 -0.21 -12.24 9.51
N GLU A 143 -0.95 -11.16 9.75
CA GLU A 143 -2.38 -11.20 10.10
C GLU A 143 -3.27 -11.03 8.86
N ALA A 144 -2.78 -10.33 7.84
CA ALA A 144 -3.48 -10.19 6.57
C ALA A 144 -2.58 -10.22 5.34
N LEU A 145 -3.15 -10.68 4.23
CA LEU A 145 -2.53 -10.73 2.91
C LEU A 145 -3.36 -9.94 1.89
N ILE A 146 -2.72 -9.02 1.18
CA ILE A 146 -3.29 -8.26 0.07
C ILE A 146 -2.77 -8.86 -1.22
N ILE A 147 -3.67 -9.17 -2.15
CA ILE A 147 -3.35 -9.81 -3.43
C ILE A 147 -3.90 -8.92 -4.57
N PRO A 148 -3.13 -7.89 -4.99
CA PRO A 148 -3.60 -6.92 -5.96
C PRO A 148 -3.40 -7.43 -7.40
N ASP A 149 -4.46 -7.99 -7.99
CA ASP A 149 -4.47 -8.46 -9.39
C ASP A 149 -3.30 -9.39 -9.74
N GLU A 150 -3.11 -10.44 -8.92
CA GLU A 150 -2.08 -11.47 -9.12
C GLU A 150 -2.64 -12.58 -10.04
N LEU A 151 -2.39 -12.46 -11.35
CA LEU A 151 -3.11 -13.21 -12.38
C LEU A 151 -3.08 -14.73 -12.16
N HIS A 152 -1.89 -15.26 -11.85
CA HIS A 152 -1.67 -16.68 -11.63
C HIS A 152 -1.19 -16.92 -10.20
N ILE A 153 -1.85 -17.87 -9.54
CA ILE A 153 -1.49 -18.43 -8.24
C ILE A 153 -1.31 -19.93 -8.46
N SER A 154 -0.16 -20.50 -8.10
CA SER A 154 0.04 -21.95 -8.26
C SER A 154 -0.81 -22.74 -7.26
N LYS A 155 -0.99 -24.04 -7.48
CA LYS A 155 -1.73 -24.90 -6.55
C LYS A 155 -1.15 -24.87 -5.15
N GLU A 156 0.17 -24.90 -5.03
CA GLU A 156 0.88 -24.85 -3.75
C GLU A 156 0.66 -23.49 -3.04
N GLU A 157 0.67 -22.39 -3.80
CA GLU A 157 0.37 -21.06 -3.25
C GLU A 157 -1.11 -20.95 -2.84
N ALA A 158 -2.03 -21.51 -3.64
CA ALA A 158 -3.46 -21.53 -3.34
C ALA A 158 -3.78 -22.35 -2.09
N GLU A 159 -3.13 -23.49 -1.90
CA GLU A 159 -3.20 -24.30 -0.68
C GLU A 159 -2.66 -23.54 0.54
N ALA A 160 -1.51 -22.85 0.39
CA ALA A 160 -0.94 -22.04 1.46
C ALA A 160 -1.84 -20.86 1.85
N ILE A 161 -2.40 -20.15 0.87
CA ILE A 161 -3.33 -19.04 1.08
C ILE A 161 -4.63 -19.54 1.71
N SER A 162 -5.19 -20.65 1.21
CA SER A 162 -6.39 -21.27 1.78
C SER A 162 -6.15 -21.61 3.25
N SER A 163 -5.07 -22.36 3.55
CA SER A 163 -4.70 -22.74 4.92
C SER A 163 -4.47 -21.52 5.83
N PHE A 164 -3.86 -20.45 5.30
CA PHE A 164 -3.71 -19.19 6.03
C PHE A 164 -5.07 -18.62 6.46
N VAL A 165 -6.04 -18.55 5.55
CA VAL A 165 -7.40 -18.08 5.88
C VAL A 165 -8.11 -19.05 6.81
N GLU A 166 -7.99 -20.37 6.62
CA GLU A 166 -8.60 -21.36 7.50
C GLU A 166 -8.15 -21.24 8.95
N ASN A 167 -6.89 -20.83 9.16
CA ASN A 167 -6.29 -20.64 10.46
C ASN A 167 -6.53 -19.25 11.07
N GLY A 168 -7.35 -18.41 10.45
CA GLY A 168 -7.73 -17.08 10.98
C GLY A 168 -7.05 -15.90 10.29
N GLY A 169 -6.19 -16.17 9.31
CA GLY A 169 -5.66 -15.15 8.42
C GLY A 169 -6.76 -14.47 7.61
N SER A 170 -6.50 -13.24 7.18
CA SER A 170 -7.48 -12.47 6.41
C SER A 170 -6.91 -12.01 5.08
N ILE A 171 -7.72 -11.95 4.02
CA ILE A 171 -7.24 -11.51 2.71
C ILE A 171 -8.10 -10.42 2.08
N ILE A 172 -7.45 -9.54 1.31
CA ILE A 172 -8.10 -8.71 0.29
C ILE A 172 -7.53 -9.17 -1.06
N ALA A 173 -8.39 -9.64 -1.95
CA ALA A 173 -8.01 -10.03 -3.31
C ALA A 173 -8.80 -9.19 -4.32
N SER A 174 -8.14 -8.73 -5.37
CA SER A 174 -8.77 -7.86 -6.36
C SER A 174 -8.67 -8.39 -7.78
N TYR A 175 -9.67 -8.02 -8.57
CA TYR A 175 -9.77 -8.18 -10.00
C TYR A 175 -9.48 -9.61 -10.48
N ARG A 176 -8.47 -9.81 -11.33
CA ARG A 176 -8.19 -11.09 -12.00
C ARG A 176 -7.33 -12.02 -11.16
N THR A 177 -7.19 -11.74 -9.86
CA THR A 177 -6.37 -12.55 -8.97
C THR A 177 -6.77 -14.02 -9.07
N SER A 178 -5.81 -14.90 -9.35
CA SER A 178 -5.98 -16.35 -9.50
C SER A 178 -6.86 -16.83 -10.66
N LEU A 179 -7.14 -15.99 -11.66
CA LEU A 179 -8.01 -16.32 -12.81
C LEU A 179 -7.25 -16.88 -14.02
N TYR A 180 -5.91 -16.87 -14.01
CA TYR A 180 -5.08 -17.29 -15.14
C TYR A 180 -4.17 -18.46 -14.75
N ASP A 181 -3.88 -19.30 -15.73
CA ASP A 181 -2.86 -20.34 -15.61
C ASP A 181 -1.43 -19.77 -15.82
N GLU A 182 -0.43 -20.63 -15.65
CA GLU A 182 0.99 -20.29 -15.80
C GLU A 182 1.37 -19.81 -17.20
N ARG A 183 0.53 -20.07 -18.21
CA ARG A 183 0.73 -19.72 -19.62
C ARG A 183 0.01 -18.43 -20.01
N GLY A 184 -0.73 -17.82 -19.08
CA GLY A 184 -1.54 -16.63 -19.35
C GLY A 184 -2.86 -16.94 -20.04
N THR A 185 -3.31 -18.20 -19.99
CA THR A 185 -4.65 -18.58 -20.43
C THR A 185 -5.61 -18.34 -19.29
N MET A 186 -6.71 -17.66 -19.58
CA MET A 186 -7.78 -17.48 -18.61
C MET A 186 -8.45 -18.82 -18.32
N MET A 187 -8.61 -19.14 -17.03
CA MET A 187 -9.26 -20.35 -16.56
C MET A 187 -10.78 -20.19 -16.55
N GLU A 188 -11.51 -21.29 -16.36
CA GLU A 188 -12.98 -21.26 -16.24
C GLU A 188 -13.46 -20.54 -14.97
N ASP A 189 -12.66 -20.62 -13.90
CA ASP A 189 -12.93 -19.97 -12.62
C ASP A 189 -11.61 -19.66 -11.88
N PHE A 190 -11.71 -18.97 -10.75
CA PHE A 190 -10.57 -18.64 -9.89
C PHE A 190 -10.04 -19.87 -9.14
N GLU A 191 -8.71 -20.03 -9.05
CA GLU A 191 -8.10 -21.07 -8.21
C GLU A 191 -8.47 -20.91 -6.72
N LEU A 192 -8.79 -19.67 -6.29
CA LEU A 192 -9.19 -19.31 -4.93
C LEU A 192 -10.69 -19.00 -4.79
N ALA A 193 -11.53 -19.43 -5.75
CA ALA A 193 -12.98 -19.16 -5.77
C ALA A 193 -13.67 -19.48 -4.42
N HIS A 194 -13.33 -20.63 -3.81
CA HIS A 194 -13.89 -21.05 -2.51
C HIS A 194 -13.49 -20.14 -1.34
N VAL A 195 -12.31 -19.52 -1.38
CA VAL A 195 -11.87 -18.55 -0.38
C VAL A 195 -12.56 -17.21 -0.62
N PHE A 196 -12.67 -16.80 -1.88
CA PHE A 196 -13.31 -15.54 -2.26
C PHE A 196 -14.83 -15.56 -2.01
N GLY A 197 -15.45 -16.75 -2.05
CA GLY A 197 -16.90 -16.90 -1.98
C GLY A 197 -17.58 -16.36 -3.22
N VAL A 198 -16.91 -16.45 -4.37
CA VAL A 198 -17.42 -16.00 -5.66
C VAL A 198 -17.07 -16.98 -6.76
N LYS A 199 -17.87 -16.95 -7.82
CA LYS A 199 -17.64 -17.66 -9.07
C LYS A 199 -17.47 -16.68 -10.22
N PHE A 200 -16.51 -16.92 -11.09
CA PHE A 200 -16.33 -16.12 -12.30
C PHE A 200 -17.51 -16.31 -13.26
N HIS A 201 -18.10 -15.19 -13.72
CA HIS A 201 -19.14 -15.20 -14.76
C HIS A 201 -18.61 -14.64 -16.09
N GLY A 202 -17.79 -13.59 -16.04
CA GLY A 202 -17.24 -12.99 -17.25
C GLY A 202 -16.68 -11.59 -17.01
N PHE A 203 -16.46 -10.85 -18.09
CA PHE A 203 -16.14 -9.43 -18.00
C PHE A 203 -17.37 -8.59 -18.29
N SER A 204 -17.48 -7.45 -17.63
CA SER A 204 -18.47 -6.43 -17.98
C SER A 204 -18.40 -6.12 -19.49
N PRO A 205 -19.52 -5.98 -20.21
CA PRO A 205 -19.50 -5.60 -21.62
C PRO A 205 -19.12 -4.13 -21.83
N TYR A 206 -18.93 -3.36 -20.75
CA TYR A 206 -18.64 -1.93 -20.78
C TYR A 206 -17.19 -1.62 -20.37
N SER A 207 -16.59 -0.63 -21.03
CA SER A 207 -15.23 -0.15 -20.73
C SER A 207 -15.15 0.68 -19.45
N ILE A 208 -16.27 1.25 -19.03
CA ILE A 208 -16.46 1.91 -17.74
C ILE A 208 -17.57 1.20 -16.95
N ASN A 209 -17.51 1.30 -15.63
CA ASN A 209 -18.51 0.74 -14.75
C ASN A 209 -18.80 1.72 -13.61
N TYR A 210 -19.83 1.45 -12.83
CA TYR A 210 -20.13 2.20 -11.61
C TYR A 210 -20.22 1.25 -10.42
N LEU A 211 -19.93 1.75 -9.22
CA LEU A 211 -20.25 1.09 -7.96
C LEU A 211 -21.46 1.73 -7.32
N ASP A 212 -22.43 0.91 -6.96
CA ASP A 212 -23.59 1.33 -6.21
C ASP A 212 -24.12 0.16 -5.37
N GLY A 213 -25.28 0.32 -4.72
CA GLY A 213 -25.89 -0.73 -3.91
C GLY A 213 -25.16 -1.00 -2.60
N PHE A 214 -24.40 -0.03 -2.11
CA PHE A 214 -23.76 -0.10 -0.79
C PHE A 214 -24.83 -0.24 0.30
N LYS A 215 -24.65 -1.23 1.18
CA LYS A 215 -25.57 -1.47 2.29
C LYS A 215 -25.39 -0.50 3.46
N ASP A 216 -24.15 -0.06 3.68
CA ASP A 216 -23.82 0.80 4.81
C ASP A 216 -23.92 2.28 4.48
N SER A 217 -24.52 3.00 5.43
CA SER A 217 -24.90 4.41 5.27
C SER A 217 -23.82 5.38 5.81
N ASP A 218 -22.88 4.89 6.61
CA ASP A 218 -21.79 5.64 7.25
C ASP A 218 -20.42 5.13 6.78
N SER A 219 -20.16 5.29 5.48
CA SER A 219 -19.07 4.58 4.81
C SER A 219 -17.94 5.49 4.31
N GLY A 220 -18.08 6.81 4.50
CA GLY A 220 -17.08 7.80 4.09
C GLY A 220 -16.99 8.09 2.59
N TYR A 221 -17.81 7.47 1.75
CA TYR A 221 -17.93 7.78 0.31
C TYR A 221 -19.32 8.38 0.00
N PRO A 222 -19.46 9.13 -1.13
CA PRO A 222 -20.71 9.80 -1.41
C PRO A 222 -21.81 8.79 -1.76
N ARG A 223 -23.05 9.07 -1.33
CA ARG A 223 -24.21 8.22 -1.60
C ARG A 223 -24.75 8.44 -3.01
N MET A 224 -24.02 7.90 -3.98
CA MET A 224 -24.38 7.91 -5.39
C MET A 224 -23.60 6.83 -6.15
N PRO A 225 -23.99 6.48 -7.38
CA PRO A 225 -23.15 5.64 -8.22
C PRO A 225 -21.76 6.25 -8.43
N LEU A 226 -20.72 5.49 -8.12
CA LEU A 226 -19.32 5.92 -8.18
C LEU A 226 -18.67 5.40 -9.47
N LEU A 227 -18.22 6.32 -10.34
CA LEU A 227 -17.62 5.97 -11.63
C LEU A 227 -16.27 5.24 -11.45
N LEU A 228 -16.09 4.17 -12.21
CA LEU A 228 -14.82 3.48 -12.46
C LEU A 228 -14.50 3.55 -13.96
N LYS A 229 -13.33 4.07 -14.31
CA LYS A 229 -12.87 4.19 -15.70
C LYS A 229 -12.17 2.92 -16.18
N SER A 230 -12.69 1.78 -15.77
CA SER A 230 -12.10 0.47 -16.01
C SER A 230 -13.17 -0.58 -16.26
N ARG A 231 -12.79 -1.60 -17.02
CA ARG A 231 -13.60 -2.81 -17.19
C ARG A 231 -13.60 -3.61 -15.88
N ALA A 232 -14.78 -3.99 -15.41
CA ALA A 232 -14.97 -4.83 -14.23
C ALA A 232 -15.13 -6.32 -14.61
N LEU A 233 -14.93 -7.22 -13.63
CA LEU A 233 -15.38 -8.62 -13.73
C LEU A 233 -16.83 -8.72 -13.25
N GLN A 234 -17.62 -9.50 -13.97
CA GLN A 234 -18.88 -10.04 -13.47
C GLN A 234 -18.56 -11.31 -12.67
N VAL A 235 -18.98 -11.34 -11.42
CA VAL A 235 -18.86 -12.52 -10.56
C VAL A 235 -20.20 -12.80 -9.89
N GLU A 236 -20.48 -14.05 -9.59
CA GLU A 236 -21.60 -14.48 -8.77
C GLU A 236 -21.11 -14.70 -7.34
N ALA A 237 -21.83 -14.22 -6.34
CA ALA A 237 -21.49 -14.52 -4.94
C ALA A 237 -22.18 -15.81 -4.50
N GLU A 238 -21.43 -16.66 -3.81
CA GLU A 238 -21.93 -17.84 -3.11
C GLU A 238 -22.96 -17.46 -2.03
N GLU A 239 -23.86 -18.38 -1.68
CA GLU A 239 -24.94 -18.11 -0.71
C GLU A 239 -24.42 -17.66 0.66
N SER A 240 -23.26 -18.18 1.09
CA SER A 240 -22.63 -17.82 2.36
C SER A 240 -21.91 -16.47 2.35
N ALA A 241 -21.72 -15.87 1.17
CA ALA A 241 -20.95 -14.65 1.01
C ALA A 241 -21.85 -13.41 1.05
N GLN A 242 -21.41 -12.38 1.78
CA GLN A 242 -22.10 -11.12 1.89
C GLN A 242 -21.71 -10.19 0.74
N ARG A 243 -22.70 -9.82 -0.08
CA ARG A 243 -22.56 -8.73 -1.06
C ARG A 243 -22.51 -7.38 -0.33
N ILE A 244 -21.44 -6.62 -0.52
CA ILE A 244 -21.24 -5.27 0.06
C ILE A 244 -21.70 -4.18 -0.91
N ALA A 245 -21.35 -4.33 -2.18
CA ALA A 245 -21.69 -3.40 -3.26
C ALA A 245 -21.86 -4.16 -4.58
N ASN A 246 -22.55 -3.55 -5.53
CA ASN A 246 -22.87 -4.12 -6.84
C ASN A 246 -22.29 -3.28 -7.96
N LEU A 247 -22.06 -3.95 -9.10
CA LEU A 247 -21.77 -3.25 -10.35
C LEU A 247 -23.04 -2.57 -10.85
N MET A 248 -22.87 -1.37 -11.38
CA MET A 248 -23.89 -0.65 -12.12
C MET A 248 -23.35 -0.31 -13.51
N TYR A 249 -24.13 -0.65 -14.54
CA TYR A 249 -23.76 -0.37 -15.92
C TYR A 249 -24.07 1.07 -16.32
N PRO A 250 -23.23 1.67 -17.18
CA PRO A 250 -23.60 2.89 -17.85
C PRO A 250 -24.79 2.67 -18.79
N ALA A 251 -25.48 3.74 -19.15
CA ALA A 251 -26.60 3.68 -20.11
C ALA A 251 -26.20 3.09 -21.46
N VAL A 252 -24.98 3.41 -21.93
CA VAL A 252 -24.45 2.95 -23.21
C VAL A 252 -22.93 2.80 -23.14
N GLU A 253 -22.40 1.90 -23.96
CA GLU A 253 -20.97 1.85 -24.24
C GLU A 253 -20.61 2.95 -25.25
N THR A 254 -19.56 3.71 -24.96
CA THR A 254 -19.05 4.73 -25.87
C THR A 254 -18.38 4.07 -27.07
N LYS A 255 -18.85 4.40 -28.26
CA LYS A 255 -18.29 3.97 -29.55
C LYS A 255 -18.14 5.18 -30.47
N PRO A 256 -17.33 5.11 -31.55
CA PRO A 256 -17.15 6.22 -32.48
C PRO A 256 -18.48 6.81 -33.03
N TYR A 257 -19.50 5.97 -33.20
CA TYR A 257 -20.83 6.35 -33.71
C TYR A 257 -21.93 6.40 -32.64
N ARG A 258 -21.59 6.19 -31.36
CA ARG A 258 -22.53 6.23 -30.24
C ARG A 258 -21.82 6.80 -29.02
N HIS A 259 -22.01 8.09 -28.79
CA HIS A 259 -21.42 8.79 -27.65
C HIS A 259 -22.47 9.64 -26.96
N VAL A 260 -22.20 9.96 -25.69
CA VAL A 260 -22.88 11.04 -24.97
C VAL A 260 -22.06 12.32 -25.13
N TYR A 261 -22.69 13.49 -24.94
CA TYR A 261 -21.98 14.78 -25.02
C TYR A 261 -20.92 14.95 -23.92
N HIS A 262 -21.09 14.28 -22.77
CA HIS A 262 -20.15 14.29 -21.66
C HIS A 262 -19.03 13.24 -21.82
N GLN A 263 -18.03 13.26 -20.94
CA GLN A 263 -16.90 12.33 -21.00
C GLN A 263 -17.31 10.85 -20.90
N HIS A 264 -18.38 10.56 -20.14
CA HIS A 264 -18.81 9.19 -19.83
C HIS A 264 -20.35 9.09 -19.83
N ALA A 265 -20.87 7.95 -20.27
CA ALA A 265 -22.30 7.67 -20.21
C ALA A 265 -22.75 7.52 -18.75
N HIS A 266 -23.86 8.16 -18.40
CA HIS A 266 -24.40 8.18 -17.04
C HIS A 266 -24.75 6.78 -16.51
N PRO A 267 -24.71 6.56 -15.18
CA PRO A 267 -25.13 5.30 -14.57
C PRO A 267 -26.60 5.00 -14.89
N ALA A 268 -26.93 3.75 -15.22
CA ALA A 268 -28.29 3.38 -15.64
C ALA A 268 -28.85 2.12 -14.97
N VAL A 269 -28.13 1.00 -14.99
CA VAL A 269 -28.70 -0.30 -14.59
C VAL A 269 -27.87 -0.90 -13.45
N LEU A 270 -28.47 -0.97 -12.26
CA LEU A 270 -27.89 -1.74 -11.16
C LEU A 270 -27.98 -3.23 -11.50
N THR A 271 -26.86 -3.93 -11.41
CA THR A 271 -26.76 -5.33 -11.83
C THR A 271 -26.83 -6.27 -10.64
N GLU A 272 -27.12 -7.54 -10.90
CA GLU A 272 -27.07 -8.59 -9.87
C GLU A 272 -25.64 -8.99 -9.47
N PHE A 273 -24.65 -8.63 -10.29
CA PHE A 273 -23.24 -8.95 -10.07
C PHE A 273 -22.65 -8.08 -8.96
N PRO A 274 -22.24 -8.67 -7.81
CA PRO A 274 -21.52 -7.94 -6.78
C PRO A 274 -20.16 -7.45 -7.29
N ALA A 275 -19.80 -6.25 -6.88
CA ALA A 275 -18.49 -5.67 -7.12
C ALA A 275 -17.55 -5.86 -5.93
N ILE A 276 -18.11 -5.94 -4.71
CA ILE A 276 -17.37 -6.16 -3.47
C ILE A 276 -18.11 -7.23 -2.67
N VAL A 277 -17.40 -8.28 -2.29
CA VAL A 277 -17.92 -9.43 -1.55
C VAL A 277 -17.09 -9.65 -0.30
N TYR A 278 -17.77 -9.85 0.84
CA TYR A 278 -17.17 -10.36 2.06
C TYR A 278 -17.52 -11.84 2.23
N ASN A 279 -16.52 -12.69 2.42
CA ASN A 279 -16.71 -14.10 2.70
C ASN A 279 -16.01 -14.48 4.00
N ALA A 280 -16.76 -15.06 4.94
CA ALA A 280 -16.18 -15.68 6.12
C ALA A 280 -15.81 -17.13 5.77
N TYR A 281 -14.51 -17.43 5.71
CA TYR A 281 -14.01 -18.75 5.34
C TYR A 281 -13.33 -19.41 6.53
N LYS A 282 -14.04 -20.38 7.13
CA LYS A 282 -13.66 -21.03 8.40
C LYS A 282 -13.42 -20.00 9.51
N LYS A 283 -12.18 -19.85 10.01
CA LYS A 283 -11.82 -18.89 11.07
C LYS A 283 -11.40 -17.52 10.52
N GLY A 284 -11.08 -17.45 9.24
CA GLY A 284 -10.62 -16.26 8.57
C GLY A 284 -11.70 -15.62 7.71
N ARG A 285 -11.26 -14.71 6.85
CA ARG A 285 -12.14 -13.87 6.05
C ARG A 285 -11.45 -13.37 4.79
N CYS A 286 -12.26 -13.14 3.78
CA CYS A 286 -11.86 -12.56 2.51
C CYS A 286 -12.75 -11.37 2.19
N ILE A 287 -12.14 -10.27 1.72
CA ILE A 287 -12.82 -9.30 0.88
C ILE A 287 -12.33 -9.52 -0.56
N TYR A 288 -13.25 -9.87 -1.45
CA TYR A 288 -12.97 -9.93 -2.88
C TYR A 288 -13.56 -8.71 -3.58
N ILE A 289 -12.76 -8.07 -4.43
CA ILE A 289 -13.14 -6.87 -5.18
C ILE A 289 -13.04 -7.18 -6.67
N ALA A 290 -14.17 -7.24 -7.39
CA ALA A 290 -14.26 -7.63 -8.80
C ALA A 290 -13.75 -6.55 -9.79
N LEU A 291 -12.86 -5.66 -9.33
CA LEU A 291 -12.44 -4.44 -10.00
C LEU A 291 -10.93 -4.26 -9.86
N PRO A 292 -10.27 -3.60 -10.83
CA PRO A 292 -8.88 -3.18 -10.69
C PRO A 292 -8.77 -1.97 -9.75
N ILE A 293 -9.19 -2.12 -8.49
CA ILE A 293 -9.35 -1.02 -7.53
C ILE A 293 -8.04 -0.28 -7.26
N GLU A 294 -6.92 -1.02 -7.18
CA GLU A 294 -5.60 -0.45 -6.97
C GLU A 294 -5.14 0.39 -8.17
N GLU A 295 -5.29 -0.13 -9.38
CA GLU A 295 -4.93 0.57 -10.62
C GLU A 295 -5.81 1.81 -10.85
N GLU A 296 -7.10 1.72 -10.54
CA GLU A 296 -8.02 2.86 -10.62
C GLU A 296 -7.61 3.96 -9.64
N PHE A 297 -7.21 3.60 -8.41
CA PHE A 297 -6.72 4.56 -7.42
C PHE A 297 -5.41 5.19 -7.84
N ARG A 298 -4.43 4.41 -8.33
CA ARG A 298 -3.19 4.95 -8.88
C ARG A 298 -3.44 5.96 -10.00
N SER A 299 -4.39 5.67 -10.88
CA SER A 299 -4.60 6.48 -12.09
C SER A 299 -5.42 7.74 -11.83
N ASN A 300 -6.41 7.68 -10.92
CA ASN A 300 -7.38 8.77 -10.73
C ASN A 300 -7.38 9.38 -9.32
N HIS A 301 -6.77 8.73 -8.33
CA HIS A 301 -6.71 9.17 -6.93
C HIS A 301 -8.08 9.54 -6.33
N TYR A 302 -9.13 8.82 -6.74
CA TYR A 302 -10.47 9.05 -6.21
C TYR A 302 -10.53 8.77 -4.71
N TYR A 303 -10.78 9.80 -3.90
CA TYR A 303 -10.74 9.69 -2.43
C TYR A 303 -11.69 8.61 -1.87
N TRP A 304 -12.80 8.34 -2.55
CA TRP A 304 -13.77 7.34 -2.11
C TRP A 304 -13.25 5.90 -2.28
N LEU A 305 -12.31 5.65 -3.20
CA LEU A 305 -11.62 4.35 -3.30
C LEU A 305 -10.77 4.08 -2.06
N ARG A 306 -10.06 5.10 -1.57
CA ARG A 306 -9.32 5.01 -0.30
C ARG A 306 -10.26 4.62 0.85
N ASN A 307 -11.46 5.21 0.92
CA ASN A 307 -12.42 4.94 1.98
C ASN A 307 -13.07 3.55 1.85
N ILE A 308 -13.36 3.09 0.62
CA ILE A 308 -13.78 1.70 0.36
C ILE A 308 -12.70 0.73 0.88
N TYR A 309 -11.44 0.99 0.54
CA TYR A 309 -10.32 0.16 0.97
C TYR A 309 -10.11 0.20 2.49
N ALA A 310 -10.25 1.38 3.11
CA ALA A 310 -10.23 1.56 4.56
C ALA A 310 -11.28 0.70 5.27
N ASN A 311 -12.49 0.64 4.72
CA ASN A 311 -13.57 -0.16 5.27
C ASN A 311 -13.34 -1.66 5.07
N ALA A 312 -12.77 -2.07 3.93
CA ALA A 312 -12.33 -3.45 3.71
C ALA A 312 -11.26 -3.85 4.76
N LEU A 313 -10.25 -3.00 4.97
CA LEU A 313 -9.22 -3.18 5.99
C LEU A 313 -9.81 -3.31 7.40
N LYS A 314 -10.76 -2.46 7.78
CA LYS A 314 -11.44 -2.57 9.09
C LYS A 314 -12.18 -3.89 9.26
N GLN A 315 -12.84 -4.39 8.20
CA GLN A 315 -13.53 -5.67 8.24
C GLN A 315 -12.56 -6.86 8.37
N ILE A 316 -11.41 -6.79 7.70
CA ILE A 316 -10.40 -7.84 7.74
C ILE A 316 -9.41 -7.75 8.92
N LEU A 317 -9.32 -6.59 9.58
CA LEU A 317 -8.42 -6.30 10.71
C LEU A 317 -9.18 -5.52 11.81
N PRO A 318 -10.14 -6.15 12.53
CA PRO A 318 -11.01 -5.50 13.52
C PRO A 318 -10.24 -5.10 14.77
N ASN A 319 -9.19 -5.85 15.08
CA ASN A 319 -8.19 -5.52 16.07
C ASN A 319 -6.90 -5.29 15.26
N PRO A 320 -6.58 -4.08 14.83
CA PRO A 320 -5.34 -3.82 14.10
C PRO A 320 -4.15 -3.75 15.06
N LEU A 321 -2.95 -4.12 14.61
CA LEU A 321 -1.71 -3.99 15.41
C LEU A 321 -1.42 -2.54 15.78
N LEU A 322 -1.61 -1.65 14.82
CA LEU A 322 -1.29 -0.24 14.89
C LEU A 322 -2.46 0.56 14.33
N LYS A 323 -2.89 1.58 15.07
CA LYS A 323 -3.83 2.62 14.61
C LYS A 323 -3.11 3.95 14.69
N VAL A 324 -3.06 4.66 13.58
CA VAL A 324 -2.53 6.01 13.51
C VAL A 324 -3.65 6.93 13.06
N ASN A 325 -3.95 7.94 13.88
CA ASN A 325 -4.87 9.01 13.54
C ASN A 325 -4.03 10.27 13.30
N GLY A 326 -3.97 10.73 12.06
CA GLY A 326 -3.15 11.86 11.64
C GLY A 326 -3.50 12.32 10.23
N PRO A 327 -2.74 13.27 9.66
CA PRO A 327 -2.94 13.73 8.29
C PRO A 327 -2.60 12.62 7.27
N ILE A 328 -3.27 12.62 6.11
CA ILE A 328 -3.08 11.61 5.03
C ILE A 328 -1.63 11.53 4.54
N SER A 329 -0.87 12.63 4.66
CA SER A 329 0.56 12.68 4.31
C SER A 329 1.44 11.77 5.20
N LEU A 330 0.93 11.36 6.35
CA LEU A 330 1.67 10.58 7.33
C LEU A 330 1.87 9.12 6.88
N ARG A 331 3.11 8.65 6.96
CA ARG A 331 3.52 7.28 6.66
C ARG A 331 4.02 6.61 7.94
N ALA A 332 3.48 5.44 8.25
CA ALA A 332 3.85 4.67 9.42
C ALA A 332 4.67 3.44 9.01
N SER A 333 5.83 3.25 9.64
CA SER A 333 6.64 2.04 9.51
C SER A 333 6.99 1.51 10.90
N LEU A 334 6.67 0.25 11.17
CA LEU A 334 6.91 -0.39 12.46
C LEU A 334 8.05 -1.41 12.35
N MET A 335 9.14 -1.09 13.04
CA MET A 335 10.37 -1.86 13.05
C MET A 335 10.64 -2.43 14.46
N LYS A 336 11.52 -3.42 14.55
CA LYS A 336 11.97 -4.03 15.81
C LYS A 336 13.49 -4.07 15.86
N LYS A 337 14.05 -3.71 17.02
CA LYS A 337 15.49 -3.79 17.31
C LYS A 337 15.70 -4.16 18.77
N GLU A 338 16.48 -5.21 19.04
CA GLU A 338 16.84 -5.63 20.42
C GLU A 338 15.64 -5.76 21.39
N GLY A 339 14.51 -6.27 20.89
CA GLY A 339 13.28 -6.41 21.68
C GLY A 339 12.43 -5.14 21.79
N LYS A 340 12.91 -3.99 21.34
CA LYS A 340 12.18 -2.72 21.30
C LYS A 340 11.39 -2.60 20.00
N LEU A 341 10.20 -2.02 20.06
CA LEU A 341 9.49 -1.56 18.86
C LEU A 341 9.91 -0.14 18.53
N ILE A 342 10.06 0.16 17.25
CA ILE A 342 10.41 1.47 16.72
C ILE A 342 9.37 1.84 15.67
N LEU A 343 8.45 2.72 16.03
CA LEU A 343 7.48 3.29 15.10
C LEU A 343 8.08 4.53 14.45
N HIS A 344 8.37 4.46 13.16
CA HIS A 344 8.72 5.61 12.35
C HIS A 344 7.44 6.26 11.82
N LEU A 345 7.33 7.56 12.02
CA LEU A 345 6.29 8.39 11.45
C LEU A 345 6.95 9.43 10.54
N ILE A 346 6.66 9.36 9.24
CA ILE A 346 7.24 10.23 8.22
C ILE A 346 6.11 11.08 7.63
N ASP A 347 6.26 12.39 7.63
CA ASP A 347 5.34 13.29 6.95
C ASP A 347 5.77 13.47 5.49
N TYR A 348 5.12 12.73 4.60
CA TYR A 348 5.32 12.82 3.15
C TYR A 348 4.31 13.81 2.57
N GLN A 349 4.69 15.09 2.52
CA GLN A 349 3.88 16.12 1.89
C GLN A 349 3.98 15.95 0.37
N HIS A 350 2.89 15.52 -0.27
CA HIS A 350 2.85 15.37 -1.71
C HIS A 350 2.76 16.74 -2.37
N GLU A 351 3.81 17.14 -3.07
CA GLU A 351 3.80 18.25 -4.02
C GLU A 351 3.73 17.70 -5.45
N ASP A 352 3.03 18.38 -6.35
CA ASP A 352 2.85 17.95 -7.76
C ASP A 352 4.18 17.70 -8.49
N THR A 353 5.27 18.32 -8.01
CA THR A 353 6.63 18.19 -8.54
C THR A 353 7.39 16.99 -7.99
N GLY A 354 6.91 16.36 -6.91
CA GLY A 354 7.64 15.34 -6.13
C GLY A 354 8.83 15.91 -5.33
N VAL A 355 9.00 17.23 -5.35
CA VAL A 355 10.10 17.95 -4.70
C VAL A 355 9.57 18.63 -3.45
N ILE A 356 10.32 18.52 -2.36
CA ILE A 356 10.00 19.15 -1.08
C ILE A 356 11.11 20.13 -0.72
N GLU A 357 10.80 21.42 -0.76
CA GLU A 357 11.69 22.50 -0.34
C GLU A 357 11.58 22.81 1.14
N GLU A 358 10.38 22.71 1.73
CA GLU A 358 10.13 22.98 3.15
C GLU A 358 9.21 21.94 3.76
N PHE A 359 9.48 21.55 5.01
CA PHE A 359 8.56 20.76 5.81
C PHE A 359 7.73 21.65 6.73
N LYS A 360 6.41 21.50 6.64
CA LYS A 360 5.49 22.04 7.64
C LYS A 360 5.47 21.15 8.88
N GLU A 361 5.10 21.74 10.00
CA GLU A 361 4.91 20.98 11.24
C GLU A 361 3.64 20.14 11.13
N THR A 362 3.70 18.91 11.63
CA THR A 362 2.56 18.00 11.61
C THR A 362 1.45 18.49 12.52
N GLY A 363 0.20 18.21 12.12
CA GLY A 363 -0.96 18.38 12.98
C GLY A 363 -0.98 17.39 14.14
N GLU A 364 -2.11 17.28 14.82
CA GLU A 364 -2.28 16.31 15.89
C GLU A 364 -2.12 14.87 15.34
N VAL A 365 -1.24 14.09 15.98
CA VAL A 365 -1.06 12.67 15.69
C VAL A 365 -1.29 11.86 16.96
N ARG A 366 -2.22 10.92 16.89
CA ARG A 366 -2.53 9.97 17.97
C ARG A 366 -2.24 8.55 17.50
N VAL A 367 -1.62 7.78 18.37
CA VAL A 367 -1.23 6.39 18.08
C VAL A 367 -1.86 5.47 19.11
N GLU A 368 -2.43 4.36 18.63
CA GLU A 368 -2.78 3.20 19.44
C GLU A 368 -2.02 1.99 18.91
N ILE A 369 -1.31 1.26 19.77
CA ILE A 369 -0.55 0.07 19.37
C ILE A 369 -0.78 -1.07 20.34
N ARG A 370 -0.98 -2.29 19.82
CA ARG A 370 -1.04 -3.49 20.67
C ARG A 370 0.35 -3.83 21.15
N HIS A 371 0.51 -3.88 22.46
CA HIS A 371 1.76 -4.26 23.09
C HIS A 371 1.46 -4.75 24.50
N PRO A 372 2.04 -5.89 24.95
CA PRO A 372 1.59 -6.57 26.16
C PRO A 372 1.89 -5.80 27.46
N SER A 373 3.01 -5.06 27.53
CA SER A 373 3.39 -4.25 28.70
C SER A 373 4.59 -3.37 28.36
N PRO A 374 4.42 -2.10 27.93
CA PRO A 374 5.56 -1.20 27.73
C PRO A 374 6.13 -0.76 29.08
N ARG A 375 7.44 -0.55 29.16
CA ARG A 375 8.08 0.10 30.32
C ARG A 375 8.11 1.61 30.15
N ASP A 376 8.52 2.06 28.97
CA ASP A 376 8.63 3.47 28.61
C ASP A 376 8.37 3.67 27.11
N ILE A 377 7.97 4.89 26.76
CA ILE A 377 7.80 5.34 25.38
C ILE A 377 8.59 6.63 25.20
N THR A 378 9.61 6.57 24.34
CA THR A 378 10.52 7.70 24.10
C THR A 378 10.44 8.16 22.66
N VAL A 379 10.29 9.47 22.45
CA VAL A 379 10.27 10.12 21.14
C VAL A 379 11.67 10.58 20.75
N TYR A 380 12.08 10.29 19.52
CA TYR A 380 13.34 10.71 18.90
C TYR A 380 13.07 11.57 17.65
N PRO A 381 13.96 12.51 17.31
CA PRO A 381 15.29 12.76 17.92
C PRO A 381 15.27 13.66 19.16
N SER A 382 14.10 14.09 19.64
CA SER A 382 13.99 14.98 20.81
C SER A 382 14.38 14.33 22.14
N VAL A 383 14.47 12.99 22.18
CA VAL A 383 14.76 12.17 23.37
C VAL A 383 13.86 12.56 24.54
N LYS A 384 12.56 12.56 24.29
CA LYS A 384 11.54 12.94 25.27
C LYS A 384 10.63 11.75 25.57
N GLU A 385 10.56 11.37 26.84
CA GLU A 385 9.57 10.41 27.31
C GLU A 385 8.16 11.04 27.25
N ILE A 386 7.19 10.25 26.81
CA ILE A 386 5.80 10.71 26.69
C ILE A 386 4.87 9.86 27.56
N GLU A 387 3.84 10.50 28.09
CA GLU A 387 2.79 9.81 28.82
C GLU A 387 1.95 8.94 27.88
N TRP A 388 1.51 7.80 28.40
CA TRP A 388 0.68 6.85 27.68
C TRP A 388 -0.33 6.20 28.62
N LYS A 389 -1.39 5.64 28.03
CA LYS A 389 -2.44 4.93 28.76
C LYS A 389 -2.68 3.57 28.14
N GLU A 390 -2.86 2.56 28.98
CA GLU A 390 -3.32 1.25 28.53
C GLU A 390 -4.85 1.20 28.59
N GLU A 391 -5.47 0.83 27.48
CA GLU A 391 -6.93 0.70 27.38
C GLU A 391 -7.30 -0.34 26.33
N ASN A 392 -8.14 -1.32 26.68
CA ASN A 392 -8.65 -2.35 25.77
C ASN A 392 -7.53 -3.13 25.01
N GLY A 393 -6.39 -3.38 25.66
CA GLY A 393 -5.25 -4.08 25.07
C GLY A 393 -4.39 -3.22 24.11
N TYR A 394 -4.60 -1.90 24.10
CA TYR A 394 -3.79 -0.95 23.36
C TYR A 394 -3.07 0.01 24.30
N ILE A 395 -1.83 0.36 23.96
CA ILE A 395 -1.19 1.55 24.48
C ILE A 395 -1.59 2.73 23.61
N LYS A 396 -2.04 3.82 24.23
CA LYS A 396 -2.48 5.05 23.56
C LYS A 396 -1.63 6.23 24.00
N PHE A 397 -1.15 7.01 23.04
CA PHE A 397 -0.38 8.23 23.31
C PHE A 397 -0.53 9.26 22.18
N GLN A 398 -0.23 10.51 22.52
CA GLN A 398 -0.17 11.61 21.58
C GLN A 398 1.29 11.87 21.18
N VAL A 399 1.53 12.01 19.89
CA VAL A 399 2.87 12.31 19.36
C VAL A 399 3.03 13.83 19.36
N PRO A 400 4.12 14.37 19.95
CA PRO A 400 4.44 15.79 19.84
C PRO A 400 4.56 16.22 18.38
N PRO A 401 4.16 17.45 18.02
CA PRO A 401 4.35 17.98 16.67
C PRO A 401 5.81 17.84 16.22
N PHE A 402 6.00 17.48 14.95
CA PHE A 402 7.32 17.26 14.36
C PHE A 402 7.35 17.70 12.90
N LYS A 403 8.55 17.82 12.33
CA LYS A 403 8.76 18.08 10.90
C LYS A 403 9.46 16.88 10.29
N LEU A 404 9.11 16.51 9.05
CA LEU A 404 9.66 15.40 8.27
C LEU A 404 9.49 14.02 8.93
N HIS A 405 10.07 13.77 10.10
CA HIS A 405 10.13 12.45 10.70
C HIS A 405 10.34 12.46 12.21
N THR A 406 9.71 11.50 12.87
CA THR A 406 9.96 11.15 14.26
C THR A 406 9.96 9.64 14.44
N MET A 407 10.67 9.16 15.46
CA MET A 407 10.67 7.76 15.87
C MET A 407 10.13 7.64 17.28
N ILE A 408 9.22 6.70 17.50
CA ILE A 408 8.70 6.37 18.81
C ILE A 408 9.23 5.00 19.19
N VAL A 409 10.10 4.97 20.20
CA VAL A 409 10.70 3.74 20.72
C VAL A 409 9.87 3.29 21.92
N ILE A 410 9.34 2.07 21.84
CA ILE A 410 8.53 1.42 22.87
C ILE A 410 9.36 0.26 23.41
N LYS A 411 9.68 0.31 24.72
CA LYS A 411 10.57 -0.67 25.39
C LYS A 411 9.83 -1.65 26.28
#